data_AF-A0A453KL20-F1
#
_entry.id   AF-A0A453KL20-F1
#
_cell.length_a   1.000
_cell.length_b   1.000
_cell.length_c   1.000
_cell.angle_alpha   90.00
_cell.angle_beta   90.00
_cell.angle_gamma   90.00
#
_symmetry.space_group_name_H-M   'P 1'
#
loop_
_entity.id
_entity.type
_entity.pdbx_description
1 polymer ?
#
loop_
_entity_poly.entity_id
_entity_poly.type
_entity_poly.pdbx_seq_one_letter_code
_entity_poly.pdbx_strand_id
1 'polypeptide(L)'
;MGYQACGALELWNYPSFFRDLIPQNLDGTNRSDRIDLAALEVYRDRERSVPRYNEFRRRLLLIPIKSWEDLTSDKDAIEAIRAIYGDDVEKLDLLVGLMAEKKIKGFAISETAFNIFILMASRRLEADRFITSNFNEKTYTKKGMQWVKTTEGLRDVINRHYPEITANWMKSSSAFSVWDADY
;
A
#
# COMPACT_ATOMS: atom_id res chain seq x y z
N MET A 1 18.84 -3.00 -0.64
CA MET A 1 17.41 -2.95 -0.29
C MET A 1 17.05 -4.02 0.74
N GLY A 2 17.31 -5.31 0.49
CA GLY A 2 16.86 -6.40 1.38
C GLY A 2 17.24 -6.29 2.87
N TYR A 3 18.32 -5.60 3.22
CA TYR A 3 18.78 -5.39 4.60
C TYR A 3 18.22 -4.15 5.29
N GLN A 4 17.30 -3.43 4.66
CA GLN A 4 16.79 -2.17 5.20
C GLN A 4 15.26 -2.22 5.26
N ALA A 5 14.72 -1.87 6.43
CA ALA A 5 13.27 -1.67 6.58
C ALA A 5 12.79 -0.50 5.72
N CYS A 6 11.58 -0.62 5.17
CA CYS A 6 10.89 0.51 4.58
C CYS A 6 10.22 1.39 5.65
N GLY A 7 9.76 2.58 5.27
CA GLY A 7 9.01 3.46 6.16
C GLY A 7 7.61 2.93 6.47
N ALA A 8 7.12 3.14 7.70
CA ALA A 8 5.76 2.80 8.08
C ALA A 8 4.73 3.78 7.48
N LEU A 9 3.51 3.31 7.23
CA LEU A 9 2.39 4.12 6.74
C LEU A 9 1.71 4.86 7.90
N GLU A 10 2.38 5.87 8.44
CA GLU A 10 1.94 6.68 9.57
C GLU A 10 1.94 8.18 9.20
N LEU A 11 1.30 9.01 10.03
CA LEU A 11 1.46 10.46 9.94
C LEU A 11 2.94 10.87 10.09
N TRP A 12 3.29 12.03 9.54
CA TRP A 12 4.64 12.61 9.56
C TRP A 12 5.76 11.72 9.02
N ASN A 13 5.44 10.78 8.14
CA ASN A 13 6.43 9.92 7.50
C ASN A 13 6.48 10.08 5.96
N TYR A 14 6.01 11.21 5.44
CA TYR A 14 6.05 11.49 4.00
C TYR A 14 7.42 12.08 3.61
N PRO A 15 8.20 11.44 2.71
CA PRO A 15 9.55 11.88 2.38
C PRO A 15 9.62 13.29 1.80
N SER A 16 10.61 14.07 2.24
CA SER A 16 10.78 15.47 1.82
C SER A 16 11.04 15.63 0.32
N PHE A 17 11.76 14.69 -0.31
CA PHE A 17 12.05 14.76 -1.75
C PHE A 17 10.79 14.63 -2.62
N PHE A 18 9.69 14.09 -2.10
CA PHE A 18 8.43 14.06 -2.83
C PHE A 18 7.67 15.39 -2.79
N ARG A 19 8.07 16.33 -1.92
CA ARG A 19 7.48 17.67 -1.85
C ARG A 19 8.05 18.64 -2.90
N ASP A 20 9.03 18.20 -3.67
CA ASP A 20 9.63 18.93 -4.80
C ASP A 20 10.04 17.96 -5.93
N LEU A 21 9.14 17.05 -6.29
CA LEU A 21 9.39 15.97 -7.25
C LEU A 21 9.30 16.48 -8.70
N ILE A 22 10.20 16.00 -9.57
CA ILE A 22 10.06 16.14 -11.03
C ILE A 22 9.15 15.01 -11.55
N PRO A 23 7.92 15.29 -12.02
CA PRO A 23 7.07 14.26 -12.59
C PRO A 23 7.47 13.95 -14.04
N GLN A 24 6.96 12.83 -14.56
CA GLN A 24 7.24 12.36 -15.91
C GLN A 24 6.01 12.46 -16.82
N ASN A 25 6.27 12.57 -18.13
CA ASN A 25 5.30 12.35 -19.19
C ASN A 25 5.04 10.86 -19.42
N LEU A 26 4.12 10.53 -20.32
CA LEU A 26 3.81 9.14 -20.69
C LEU A 26 5.01 8.39 -21.28
N ASP A 27 5.94 9.10 -21.93
CA ASP A 27 7.15 8.55 -22.53
C ASP A 27 8.35 8.48 -21.56
N GLY A 28 8.14 8.82 -20.29
CA GLY A 28 9.20 8.84 -19.26
C GLY A 28 10.07 10.11 -19.27
N THR A 29 9.84 11.06 -20.18
CA THR A 29 10.56 12.33 -20.18
C THR A 29 10.13 13.20 -18.99
N ASN A 30 11.08 13.97 -18.45
CA ASN A 30 10.81 14.87 -17.33
C ASN A 30 9.93 16.05 -17.76
N ARG A 31 9.00 16.44 -16.89
CA ARG A 31 8.28 17.72 -17.00
C ARG A 31 9.08 18.83 -16.32
N SER A 32 8.90 20.06 -16.79
CA SER A 32 9.48 21.25 -16.18
C SER A 32 8.84 21.59 -14.83
N ASP A 33 7.53 21.41 -14.72
CA ASP A 33 6.76 21.77 -13.53
C ASP A 33 6.87 20.68 -12.46
N ARG A 34 7.62 21.00 -11.41
CA ARG A 34 7.73 20.16 -10.20
C ARG A 34 6.43 20.17 -9.42
N ILE A 35 6.25 19.15 -8.58
CA ILE A 35 5.05 18.98 -7.76
C ILE A 35 5.40 18.70 -6.30
N ASP A 36 4.57 19.22 -5.39
CA ASP A 36 4.44 18.65 -4.04
C ASP A 36 3.46 17.48 -4.13
N LEU A 37 3.98 16.25 -4.11
CA LEU A 37 3.17 15.06 -4.32
C LEU A 37 2.19 14.82 -3.16
N ALA A 38 2.57 15.13 -1.92
CA ALA A 38 1.69 14.98 -0.76
C ALA A 38 0.46 15.90 -0.90
N ALA A 39 0.67 17.15 -1.33
CA ALA A 39 -0.41 18.08 -1.62
C ALA A 39 -1.27 17.61 -2.81
N LEU A 40 -0.63 17.11 -3.87
CA LEU A 40 -1.31 16.63 -5.06
C LEU A 40 -2.20 15.41 -4.76
N GLU A 41 -1.77 14.45 -3.94
CA GLU A 41 -2.55 13.26 -3.61
C GLU A 41 -3.86 13.60 -2.90
N VAL A 42 -3.82 14.48 -1.89
CA VAL A 42 -5.02 14.98 -1.20
C VAL A 42 -5.95 15.70 -2.20
N TYR A 43 -5.39 16.52 -3.09
CA TYR A 43 -6.17 17.18 -4.13
C TYR A 43 -6.85 16.17 -5.07
N ARG A 44 -6.13 15.13 -5.51
CA ARG A 44 -6.63 14.14 -6.48
C ARG A 44 -7.78 13.31 -5.94
N ASP A 45 -7.75 12.92 -4.66
CA ASP A 45 -8.88 12.19 -4.06
C ASP A 45 -10.15 13.03 -4.07
N ARG A 46 -10.03 14.31 -3.69
CA ARG A 46 -11.13 15.28 -3.72
C ARG A 46 -11.64 15.51 -5.14
N GLU A 47 -10.74 15.79 -6.08
CA GLU A 47 -11.06 16.04 -7.50
C GLU A 47 -11.80 14.86 -8.13
N ARG A 48 -11.38 13.64 -7.83
CA ARG A 48 -11.98 12.40 -8.34
C ARG A 48 -13.25 11.99 -7.60
N SER A 49 -13.76 12.85 -6.73
CA SER A 49 -14.98 12.64 -5.95
C SER A 49 -14.95 11.34 -5.14
N VAL A 50 -13.75 10.92 -4.70
CA VAL A 50 -13.62 9.81 -3.75
C VAL A 50 -14.17 10.31 -2.41
N PRO A 51 -15.05 9.55 -1.73
CA PRO A 51 -15.52 9.93 -0.41
C PRO A 51 -14.37 10.18 0.56
N ARG A 52 -14.50 11.22 1.38
CA ARG A 52 -13.59 11.48 2.50
C ARG A 52 -13.69 10.37 3.55
N TYR A 53 -12.73 10.33 4.48
CA TYR A 53 -12.46 9.17 5.33
C TYR A 53 -13.72 8.57 5.99
N ASN A 54 -14.52 9.40 6.66
CA ASN A 54 -15.64 8.87 7.45
C ASN A 54 -16.78 8.33 6.57
N GLU A 55 -17.10 9.03 5.48
CA GLU A 55 -18.08 8.55 4.51
C GLU A 55 -17.57 7.32 3.77
N PHE A 56 -16.28 7.26 3.46
CA PHE A 56 -15.64 6.09 2.85
C PHE A 56 -15.83 4.84 3.72
N ARG A 57 -15.64 4.96 5.03
CA ARG A 57 -15.92 3.87 5.99
C ARG A 57 -17.37 3.42 5.94
N ARG A 58 -18.33 4.36 5.92
CA ARG A 58 -19.77 4.02 5.81
C ARG A 58 -20.09 3.21 4.56
N ARG A 59 -19.49 3.56 3.41
CA ARG A 59 -19.68 2.82 2.14
C ARG A 59 -19.12 1.40 2.19
N LEU A 60 -18.17 1.14 3.06
CA LEU A 60 -17.60 -0.19 3.32
C LEU A 60 -18.27 -0.92 4.48
N LEU A 61 -19.39 -0.41 4.99
CA LEU A 61 -20.11 -0.96 6.15
C LEU A 61 -19.26 -0.99 7.43
N LEU A 62 -18.25 -0.12 7.51
CA LEU A 62 -17.43 0.07 8.70
C LEU A 62 -18.07 1.12 9.61
N ILE A 63 -17.87 0.95 10.93
CA ILE A 63 -18.36 1.92 11.92
C ILE A 63 -17.60 3.25 11.71
N PRO A 64 -18.30 4.38 11.48
CA PRO A 64 -17.66 5.69 11.35
C PRO A 64 -17.14 6.18 12.71
N ILE A 65 -16.11 7.01 12.69
CA ILE A 65 -15.60 7.70 13.88
C ILE A 65 -16.55 8.82 14.29
N LYS A 66 -16.62 9.11 15.59
CA LYS A 66 -17.38 10.23 16.16
C LYS A 66 -16.47 11.32 16.70
N SER A 67 -15.26 10.97 17.13
CA SER A 67 -14.22 11.90 17.54
C SER A 67 -12.84 11.47 17.03
N TRP A 68 -11.83 12.31 17.23
CA TRP A 68 -10.46 12.01 16.81
C TRP A 68 -9.83 10.87 17.61
N GLU A 69 -10.27 10.68 18.85
CA GLU A 69 -9.84 9.60 19.73
C GLU A 69 -10.30 8.21 19.26
N ASP A 70 -11.37 8.15 18.45
CA ASP A 70 -11.80 6.89 17.80
C ASP A 70 -10.85 6.49 16.65
N LEU A 71 -10.14 7.46 16.06
CA LEU A 71 -9.20 7.24 14.95
C LEU A 71 -7.83 6.77 15.43
N THR A 72 -7.29 7.44 16.46
CA THR A 72 -5.96 7.20 17.00
C THR A 72 -5.87 7.58 18.47
N SER A 73 -4.91 7.00 19.19
CA SER A 73 -4.58 7.37 20.58
C SER A 73 -3.38 8.32 20.71
N ASP A 74 -2.79 8.73 19.59
CA ASP A 74 -1.70 9.71 19.56
C ASP A 74 -2.24 11.12 19.79
N LYS A 75 -1.87 11.73 20.92
CA LYS A 75 -2.34 13.05 21.33
C LYS A 75 -1.86 14.16 20.40
N ASP A 76 -0.63 14.07 19.91
CA ASP A 76 -0.05 15.07 19.03
C ASP A 76 -0.77 15.03 17.67
N ALA A 77 -1.15 13.83 17.22
CA ALA A 77 -1.90 13.64 15.99
C ALA A 77 -3.31 14.21 16.10
N ILE A 78 -3.99 13.94 17.21
CA ILE A 78 -5.31 14.49 17.52
C ILE A 78 -5.27 16.03 17.54
N GLU A 79 -4.27 16.62 18.20
CA GLU A 79 -4.12 18.08 18.27
C GLU A 79 -3.88 18.69 16.88
N ALA A 80 -2.96 18.12 16.09
CA ALA A 80 -2.66 18.59 14.75
C ALA A 80 -3.87 18.46 13.80
N ILE A 81 -4.60 17.34 13.87
CA ILE A 81 -5.82 17.13 13.10
C ILE A 81 -6.88 18.16 13.51
N ARG A 82 -7.10 18.36 14.81
CA ARG A 82 -8.07 19.34 15.31
C ARG A 82 -7.73 20.76 14.87
N ALA A 83 -6.45 21.13 14.87
CA ALA A 83 -6.01 22.44 14.42
C ALA A 83 -6.30 22.70 12.93
N ILE A 84 -6.34 21.66 12.09
CA ILE A 84 -6.56 21.77 10.64
C ILE A 84 -8.04 21.60 10.27
N TYR A 85 -8.72 20.62 10.86
CA TYR A 85 -10.08 20.21 10.49
C TYR A 85 -11.16 20.68 11.46
N GLY A 86 -10.80 21.26 12.60
CA GLY A 86 -11.72 21.52 13.71
C GLY A 86 -12.17 20.21 14.37
N ASP A 87 -13.42 20.15 14.82
CA ASP A 87 -14.05 18.92 15.34
C ASP A 87 -14.97 18.24 14.31
N ASP A 88 -14.92 18.66 13.03
CA ASP A 88 -15.73 18.09 11.96
C ASP A 88 -15.05 16.87 11.33
N VAL A 89 -15.36 15.69 11.85
CA VAL A 89 -14.84 14.39 11.37
C VAL A 89 -15.17 14.09 9.90
N GLU A 90 -16.20 14.71 9.31
CA GLU A 90 -16.55 14.51 7.91
C GLU A 90 -15.59 15.21 6.95
N LYS A 91 -14.82 16.18 7.44
CA LYS A 91 -13.82 16.89 6.64
C LYS A 91 -12.49 16.15 6.57
N LEU A 92 -12.24 15.12 7.37
CA LEU A 92 -10.96 14.41 7.34
C LEU A 92 -10.73 13.74 5.97
N ASP A 93 -9.67 14.15 5.28
CA ASP A 93 -9.32 13.55 3.99
C ASP A 93 -8.97 12.06 4.12
N LEU A 94 -9.30 11.30 3.07
CA LEU A 94 -9.11 9.85 3.07
C LEU A 94 -7.65 9.48 3.38
N LEU A 95 -6.69 10.02 2.63
CA LEU A 95 -5.26 9.75 2.84
C LEU A 95 -4.82 10.00 4.29
N VAL A 96 -5.24 11.11 4.89
CA VAL A 96 -4.86 11.44 6.28
C VAL A 96 -5.45 10.43 7.25
N GLY A 97 -6.72 10.06 7.09
CA GLY A 97 -7.36 9.04 7.92
C GLY A 97 -6.69 7.68 7.79
N LEU A 98 -6.35 7.24 6.57
CA LEU A 98 -5.66 5.96 6.34
C LEU A 98 -4.29 5.88 7.02
N MET A 99 -3.54 6.99 7.05
CA MET A 99 -2.23 7.04 7.71
C MET A 99 -2.34 7.16 9.23
N ALA A 100 -3.36 7.86 9.74
CA ALA A 100 -3.57 8.07 11.17
C ALA A 100 -4.25 6.90 11.90
N GLU A 101 -5.02 6.08 11.18
CA GLU A 101 -5.81 5.00 11.76
C GLU A 101 -4.94 4.02 12.55
N LYS A 102 -5.34 3.75 13.79
CA LYS A 102 -4.70 2.74 14.64
C LYS A 102 -4.71 1.36 13.95
N LYS A 103 -3.52 0.82 13.71
CA LYS A 103 -3.36 -0.44 12.96
C LYS A 103 -3.59 -1.67 13.85
N ILE A 104 -4.12 -2.72 13.22
CA ILE A 104 -4.20 -4.06 13.80
C ILE A 104 -2.77 -4.59 13.98
N LYS A 105 -2.50 -5.30 15.09
CA LYS A 105 -1.16 -5.89 15.33
C LYS A 105 -0.75 -6.79 14.16
N GLY A 106 0.41 -6.51 13.58
CA GLY A 106 0.96 -7.24 12.43
C GLY A 106 0.55 -6.69 11.06
N PHE A 107 -0.35 -5.71 11.00
CA PHE A 107 -0.73 -5.06 9.75
C PHE A 107 0.14 -3.82 9.48
N ALA A 108 0.60 -3.69 8.23
CA ALA A 108 1.30 -2.49 7.75
C ALA A 108 0.35 -1.41 7.20
N ILE A 109 -0.93 -1.73 7.04
CA ILE A 109 -1.98 -0.87 6.47
C ILE A 109 -3.15 -0.71 7.45
N SER A 110 -4.01 0.28 7.22
CA SER A 110 -5.24 0.46 7.98
C SER A 110 -6.32 -0.59 7.65
N GLU A 111 -7.26 -0.81 8.56
CA GLU A 111 -8.42 -1.68 8.34
C GLU A 111 -9.30 -1.12 7.21
N THR A 112 -9.44 0.21 7.13
CA THR A 112 -10.20 0.86 6.06
C THR A 112 -9.62 0.52 4.68
N ALA A 113 -8.30 0.58 4.49
CA ALA A 113 -7.66 0.18 3.24
C ALA A 113 -7.78 -1.33 2.99
N PHE A 114 -7.63 -2.14 4.05
CA PHE A 114 -7.73 -3.59 3.97
C PHE A 114 -9.08 -4.07 3.43
N ASN A 115 -10.19 -3.40 3.79
CA ASN A 115 -11.52 -3.77 3.27
C ASN A 115 -11.65 -3.62 1.75
N ILE A 116 -10.98 -2.64 1.15
CA ILE A 116 -10.87 -2.56 -0.32
C ILE A 116 -10.04 -3.72 -0.86
N PHE A 117 -8.97 -4.11 -0.18
CA PHE A 117 -8.14 -5.24 -0.60
C PHE A 117 -8.87 -6.57 -0.54
N ILE A 118 -9.75 -6.82 0.44
CA ILE A 118 -10.58 -8.04 0.49
C ILE A 118 -11.31 -8.25 -0.84
N LEU A 119 -12.00 -7.21 -1.32
CA LEU A 119 -12.75 -7.28 -2.57
C LEU A 119 -11.83 -7.30 -3.79
N MET A 120 -10.92 -6.33 -3.87
CA MET A 120 -10.18 -6.06 -5.10
C MET A 120 -9.04 -7.04 -5.34
N ALA A 121 -8.42 -7.61 -4.30
CA ALA A 121 -7.41 -8.66 -4.49
C ALA A 121 -8.06 -9.93 -5.03
N SER A 122 -9.19 -10.35 -4.47
CA SER A 122 -9.98 -11.49 -4.95
C SER A 122 -10.43 -11.27 -6.40
N ARG A 123 -11.02 -10.09 -6.69
CA ARG A 123 -11.48 -9.72 -8.03
C ARG A 123 -10.39 -9.77 -9.10
N ARG A 124 -9.15 -9.37 -8.78
CA ARG A 124 -8.04 -9.40 -9.75
C ARG A 124 -7.73 -10.82 -10.24
N LEU A 125 -7.94 -11.84 -9.40
CA LEU A 125 -7.74 -13.23 -9.77
C LEU A 125 -9.00 -13.81 -10.42
N GLU A 126 -10.15 -13.66 -9.76
CA GLU A 126 -11.41 -14.29 -10.18
C GLU A 126 -11.95 -13.76 -11.51
N ALA A 127 -11.72 -12.49 -11.82
CA ALA A 127 -12.21 -11.88 -13.05
C ALA A 127 -11.29 -12.10 -14.26
N ASP A 128 -10.07 -12.62 -14.07
CA ASP A 128 -9.11 -12.81 -15.14
C ASP A 128 -9.20 -14.22 -15.73
N ARG A 129 -9.41 -14.30 -17.04
CA ARG A 129 -9.44 -15.55 -17.78
C ARG A 129 -8.15 -16.34 -17.62
N PHE A 130 -6.99 -15.70 -17.61
CA PHE A 130 -5.68 -16.34 -17.58
C PHE A 130 -5.28 -16.89 -16.21
N ILE A 131 -6.00 -16.50 -15.15
CA ILE A 131 -5.84 -17.03 -13.78
C ILE A 131 -7.02 -17.94 -13.38
N THR A 132 -8.06 -18.03 -14.23
CA THR A 132 -9.21 -18.92 -14.05
C THR A 132 -9.31 -19.96 -15.18
N SER A 133 -10.25 -19.78 -16.11
CA SER A 133 -10.60 -20.75 -17.16
C SER A 133 -9.43 -21.12 -18.09
N ASN A 134 -8.47 -20.23 -18.30
CA ASN A 134 -7.27 -20.44 -19.09
C ASN A 134 -6.00 -20.68 -18.26
N PHE A 135 -6.10 -20.86 -16.94
CA PHE A 135 -4.96 -21.27 -16.10
C PHE A 135 -4.71 -22.79 -16.21
N ASN A 136 -4.26 -23.23 -17.39
CA ASN A 136 -4.06 -24.64 -17.73
C ASN A 136 -2.85 -24.85 -18.66
N GLU A 137 -2.37 -26.10 -18.77
CA GLU A 137 -1.21 -26.45 -19.60
C GLU A 137 -1.43 -26.23 -21.10
N LYS A 138 -2.68 -26.23 -21.59
CA LYS A 138 -2.96 -25.90 -22.99
C LYS A 138 -2.60 -24.45 -23.32
N THR A 139 -2.84 -23.54 -22.38
CA THR A 139 -2.54 -22.11 -22.54
C THR A 139 -1.08 -21.79 -22.18
N TYR A 140 -0.59 -22.35 -21.07
CA TYR A 140 0.74 -22.01 -20.52
C TYR A 140 1.86 -22.96 -20.94
N THR A 141 1.56 -24.02 -21.69
CA THR A 141 2.39 -25.24 -21.84
C THR A 141 2.58 -26.00 -20.52
N LYS A 142 2.91 -27.29 -20.61
CA LYS A 142 3.27 -28.10 -19.43
C LYS A 142 4.45 -27.49 -18.67
N LYS A 143 5.50 -27.07 -19.37
CA LYS A 143 6.71 -26.50 -18.75
C LYS A 143 6.43 -25.14 -18.11
N GLY A 144 5.65 -24.28 -18.77
CA GLY A 144 5.29 -22.97 -18.21
C GLY A 144 4.39 -23.09 -16.99
N MET A 145 3.40 -24.00 -17.00
CA MET A 145 2.57 -24.26 -15.83
C MET A 145 3.39 -24.83 -14.66
N GLN A 146 4.33 -25.75 -14.93
CA GLN A 146 5.27 -26.24 -13.91
C GLN A 146 6.14 -25.12 -13.34
N TRP A 147 6.63 -24.19 -14.17
CA TRP A 147 7.42 -23.05 -13.70
C TRP A 147 6.64 -22.18 -12.71
N VAL A 148 5.38 -21.86 -13.01
CA VAL A 148 4.51 -21.11 -12.10
C VAL A 148 4.29 -21.88 -10.80
N LYS A 149 3.95 -23.18 -10.88
CA LYS A 149 3.68 -24.05 -9.72
C LYS A 149 4.89 -24.40 -8.84
N THR A 150 6.10 -24.03 -9.27
CA THR A 150 7.34 -24.30 -8.52
C THR A 150 8.03 -23.01 -8.07
N THR A 151 7.33 -21.88 -8.18
CA THR A 151 7.84 -20.57 -7.76
C THR A 151 6.86 -20.01 -6.74
N GLU A 152 7.22 -20.10 -5.46
CA GLU A 152 6.33 -19.76 -4.33
C GLU A 152 6.50 -18.31 -3.87
N GLY A 153 7.64 -17.69 -4.20
CA GLY A 153 7.88 -16.29 -3.84
C GLY A 153 9.04 -15.64 -4.55
N LEU A 154 9.29 -14.37 -4.21
CA LEU A 154 10.39 -13.59 -4.77
C LEU A 154 11.77 -14.20 -4.49
N ARG A 155 11.91 -14.94 -3.38
CA ARG A 155 13.15 -15.67 -3.03
C ARG A 155 13.56 -16.66 -4.12
N ASP A 156 12.63 -17.46 -4.64
CA ASP A 156 12.92 -18.44 -5.69
C ASP A 156 13.34 -17.76 -6.99
N VAL A 157 12.78 -16.60 -7.28
CA VAL A 157 13.12 -15.81 -8.47
C VAL A 157 14.51 -15.20 -8.32
N ILE A 158 14.82 -14.56 -7.20
CA ILE A 158 16.16 -14.00 -6.95
C ILE A 158 17.20 -15.11 -6.96
N ASN A 159 16.95 -16.24 -6.29
CA ASN A 159 17.88 -17.37 -6.24
C ASN A 159 18.18 -17.96 -7.63
N ARG A 160 17.20 -17.95 -8.53
CA ARG A 160 17.37 -18.46 -9.90
C ARG A 160 18.36 -17.66 -10.72
N HIS A 161 18.50 -16.35 -10.44
CA HIS A 161 19.31 -15.43 -11.24
C HIS A 161 20.54 -14.90 -10.49
N TYR A 162 20.49 -14.90 -9.16
CA TYR A 162 21.54 -14.45 -8.25
C TYR A 162 21.66 -15.42 -7.05
N PRO A 163 22.08 -16.67 -7.28
CA PRO A 163 22.15 -17.68 -6.23
C PRO A 163 23.16 -17.33 -5.15
N GLU A 164 24.29 -16.68 -5.51
CA GLU A 164 25.35 -16.36 -4.55
C GLU A 164 24.89 -15.35 -3.51
N ILE A 165 24.12 -14.33 -3.91
CA ILE A 165 23.63 -13.34 -2.94
C ILE A 165 22.54 -13.94 -2.05
N THR A 166 21.72 -14.84 -2.59
CA THR A 166 20.67 -15.51 -1.82
C THR A 166 21.29 -16.40 -0.76
N ALA A 167 22.28 -17.22 -1.14
CA ALA A 167 22.97 -18.14 -0.24
C ALA A 167 23.74 -17.40 0.87
N ASN A 168 24.42 -16.30 0.53
CA ASN A 168 25.28 -15.60 1.48
C ASN A 168 24.53 -14.61 2.39
N TRP A 169 23.44 -14.00 1.88
CA TRP A 169 22.86 -12.81 2.50
C TRP A 169 21.35 -12.88 2.76
N MET A 170 20.60 -13.83 2.20
CA MET A 170 19.15 -13.90 2.43
C MET A 170 18.83 -15.01 3.43
N LYS A 171 18.83 -14.66 4.72
CA LYS A 171 18.54 -15.59 5.83
C LYS A 171 17.05 -15.76 6.06
N SER A 172 16.28 -14.69 5.90
CA SER A 172 14.82 -14.70 6.05
C SER A 172 14.16 -15.67 5.08
N SER A 173 13.06 -16.29 5.51
CA SER A 173 12.27 -17.18 4.66
C SER A 173 11.65 -16.44 3.46
N SER A 174 11.20 -15.21 3.67
CA SER A 174 10.68 -14.31 2.63
C SER A 174 11.72 -13.27 2.20
N ALA A 175 11.85 -13.06 0.88
CA ALA A 175 12.71 -12.01 0.32
C ALA A 175 12.16 -10.58 0.52
N PHE A 176 10.92 -10.44 0.99
CA PHE A 176 10.31 -9.16 1.33
C PHE A 176 10.52 -8.73 2.79
N SER A 177 10.88 -9.66 3.68
CA SER A 177 11.32 -9.33 5.03
C SER A 177 12.66 -8.61 4.99
N VAL A 178 13.05 -7.97 6.09
CA VAL A 178 14.47 -7.62 6.28
C VAL A 178 15.27 -8.93 6.28
N TRP A 179 16.31 -9.02 5.46
CA TRP A 179 16.93 -10.31 5.09
C TRP A 179 17.65 -11.03 6.22
N ASP A 180 17.90 -10.37 7.35
CA ASP A 180 18.46 -10.94 8.58
C ASP A 180 17.41 -11.22 9.67
N ALA A 181 16.11 -11.13 9.34
CA ALA A 181 15.03 -11.58 10.22
C ALA A 181 15.15 -13.07 10.58
N ASP A 182 14.71 -13.41 11.78
CA ASP A 182 14.87 -14.73 12.40
C ASP A 182 13.68 -15.69 12.17
N TYR A 183 12.92 -15.48 11.09
CA TYR A 183 11.74 -16.25 10.69
C TYR A 183 11.64 -16.49 9.17
#